data_AF-A0A379Y9D8-F1
#
_entry.id   AF-A0A379Y9D8-F1
#
_cell.length_a   1.000
_cell.length_b   1.000
_cell.length_c   1.000
_cell.angle_alpha   90.00
_cell.angle_beta   90.00
_cell.angle_gamma   90.00
#
_symmetry.space_group_name_H-M   'P 1'
#
loop_
_entity.id
_entity.type
_entity.pdbx_description
1 polymer ?
#
loop_
_entity_poly.entity_id
_entity_poly.type
_entity_poly.pdbx_seq_one_letter_code
_entity_poly.pdbx_strand_id
1 'polypeptide(L)'
;MKAFRLAIVRQKYRPDGGAERFVSRALEALEQQDLDLNVITREWQGDANPNWHIHLCNPLKLGRISRERGFAVAARALWQKERFDLVQSHERIPGCDIYRAGDGVHRRWLLQRARLLPEWRRKWLFSNRYHRYVMCAERAMYAAPELKAVICNAEMIKQEIIADFGVPADKITVIYNAIDNQKFPPADEAQRQRLREQYQIPQQAHCLIFVGSGFERKGLAARHPRRGGDRQPPPGGR
;
A
#
# COMPACT_ATOMS: atom_id res chain seq x y z
N MET A 1 3.02 -35.20 5.71
CA MET A 1 2.67 -34.13 6.66
C MET A 1 1.67 -33.21 5.96
N LYS A 2 0.74 -32.58 6.67
CA LYS A 2 -0.19 -31.61 6.04
C LYS A 2 0.60 -30.32 5.78
N ALA A 3 0.60 -29.84 4.53
CA ALA A 3 1.26 -28.57 4.19
C ALA A 3 0.70 -27.43 5.06
N PHE A 4 1.58 -26.55 5.53
CA PHE A 4 1.20 -25.45 6.41
C PHE A 4 0.45 -24.39 5.58
N ARG A 5 -0.78 -24.05 5.98
CA ARG A 5 -1.68 -23.23 5.16
C ARG A 5 -1.57 -21.75 5.53
N LEU A 6 -1.03 -20.96 4.60
CA LEU A 6 -0.88 -19.52 4.73
C LEU A 6 -1.95 -18.80 3.91
N ALA A 7 -2.72 -17.92 4.55
CA ALA A 7 -3.64 -17.01 3.87
C ALA A 7 -3.11 -15.57 3.82
N ILE A 8 -3.02 -15.01 2.60
CA ILE A 8 -2.72 -13.60 2.36
C ILE A 8 -4.01 -12.86 2.04
N VAL A 9 -4.29 -11.78 2.77
CA VAL A 9 -5.50 -10.95 2.59
C VAL A 9 -5.16 -9.63 1.93
N ARG A 10 -5.76 -9.34 0.77
CA ARG A 10 -5.62 -8.07 0.05
C ARG A 10 -6.90 -7.76 -0.72
N GLN A 11 -7.41 -6.53 -0.68
CA GLN A 11 -8.71 -6.23 -1.30
C GLN A 11 -8.73 -6.39 -2.82
N LYS A 12 -7.63 -6.07 -3.51
CA LYS A 12 -7.52 -6.15 -4.97
C LYS A 12 -6.12 -6.54 -5.36
N TYR A 13 -6.02 -7.45 -6.33
CA TYR A 13 -4.78 -7.71 -7.06
C TYR A 13 -4.87 -7.11 -8.47
N ARG A 14 -3.79 -6.45 -8.90
CA ARG A 14 -3.63 -5.94 -10.26
C ARG A 14 -2.17 -6.08 -10.71
N PRO A 15 -1.90 -6.51 -11.95
CA PRO A 15 -0.54 -6.69 -12.46
C PRO A 15 0.19 -5.37 -12.78
N ASP A 16 -0.52 -4.25 -12.88
CA ASP A 16 0.03 -2.92 -13.20
C ASP A 16 0.42 -2.09 -11.97
N GLY A 17 -0.06 -2.46 -10.79
CA GLY A 17 0.13 -1.69 -9.57
C GLY A 17 1.38 -2.07 -8.76
N GLY A 18 2.13 -1.08 -8.28
CA GLY A 18 3.39 -1.31 -7.55
C GLY A 18 3.20 -1.97 -6.17
N ALA A 19 2.10 -1.66 -5.48
CA ALA A 19 1.76 -2.31 -4.21
C ALA A 19 1.11 -3.68 -4.43
N GLU A 20 0.42 -3.85 -5.56
CA GLU A 20 -0.28 -5.07 -5.94
C GLU A 20 0.69 -6.17 -6.41
N ARG A 21 1.76 -5.81 -7.14
CA ARG A 21 2.87 -6.71 -7.48
C ARG A 21 3.62 -7.27 -6.27
N PHE A 22 3.49 -6.65 -5.10
CA PHE A 22 4.11 -7.20 -3.90
C PHE A 22 3.49 -8.56 -3.54
N VAL A 23 2.17 -8.71 -3.69
CA VAL A 23 1.48 -9.95 -3.31
C VAL A 23 1.92 -11.11 -4.20
N SER A 24 1.95 -10.93 -5.53
CA SER A 24 2.40 -12.00 -6.43
C SER A 24 3.87 -12.36 -6.19
N ARG A 25 4.77 -11.37 -6.03
CA ARG A 25 6.18 -11.62 -5.74
C ARG A 25 6.40 -12.31 -4.40
N ALA A 26 5.63 -11.94 -3.38
CA ALA A 26 5.68 -12.60 -2.09
C ALA A 26 5.21 -14.05 -2.20
N LEU A 27 4.15 -14.31 -2.96
CA LEU A 27 3.67 -15.68 -3.21
C LEU A 27 4.72 -16.50 -3.99
N GLU A 28 5.26 -15.97 -5.09
CA GLU A 28 6.34 -16.59 -5.88
C GLU A 28 7.56 -16.95 -5.03
N ALA A 29 7.99 -16.05 -4.13
CA ALA A 29 9.11 -16.31 -3.23
C ALA A 29 8.79 -17.38 -2.17
N LEU A 30 7.53 -17.52 -1.78
CA LEU A 30 7.06 -18.49 -0.80
C LEU A 30 6.76 -19.86 -1.40
N GLU A 31 6.59 -19.98 -2.73
CA GLU A 31 6.40 -21.27 -3.42
C GLU A 31 7.56 -22.25 -3.21
N GLN A 32 8.75 -21.74 -2.95
CA GLN A 32 9.93 -22.56 -2.67
C GLN A 32 9.89 -23.22 -1.27
N GLN A 33 8.84 -22.94 -0.48
CA GLN A 33 8.62 -23.48 0.85
C GLN A 33 7.46 -24.48 0.82
N ASP A 34 7.41 -25.39 1.80
CA ASP A 34 6.31 -26.37 1.96
C ASP A 34 5.04 -25.70 2.54
N LEU A 35 4.44 -24.80 1.76
CA LEU A 35 3.29 -23.98 2.12
C LEU A 35 2.12 -24.18 1.14
N ASP A 36 0.92 -24.31 1.70
CA ASP A 36 -0.33 -24.19 0.94
C ASP A 36 -0.73 -22.70 0.89
N LEU A 37 -0.51 -22.08 -0.26
CA LEU A 37 -0.68 -20.64 -0.46
C LEU A 37 -2.12 -20.28 -0.84
N ASN A 38 -2.75 -19.48 0.01
CA ASN A 38 -4.14 -19.06 -0.12
C ASN A 38 -4.22 -17.53 -0.20
N VAL A 39 -5.09 -16.99 -1.05
CA VAL A 39 -5.29 -15.55 -1.19
C VAL A 39 -6.76 -15.19 -1.03
N ILE A 40 -7.08 -14.30 -0.10
CA ILE A 40 -8.44 -13.77 0.09
C ILE A 40 -8.51 -12.36 -0.52
N THR A 41 -9.31 -12.21 -1.59
CA THR A 41 -9.42 -10.95 -2.34
C THR A 41 -10.83 -10.69 -2.85
N ARG A 42 -11.19 -9.42 -3.10
CA ARG A 42 -12.44 -9.10 -3.80
C ARG A 42 -12.35 -9.38 -5.30
N GLU A 43 -11.14 -9.26 -5.84
CA GLU A 43 -10.89 -9.25 -7.28
C GLU A 43 -9.47 -9.70 -7.57
N TRP A 44 -9.33 -10.58 -8.55
CA TRP A 44 -8.05 -11.06 -9.08
C TRP A 44 -8.02 -10.79 -10.58
N GLN A 45 -7.02 -10.05 -11.05
CA GLN A 45 -6.82 -9.74 -12.47
C GLN A 45 -5.52 -10.37 -12.97
N GLY A 46 -5.58 -11.08 -14.09
CA GLY A 46 -4.45 -11.78 -14.70
C GLY A 46 -4.36 -13.25 -14.32
N ASP A 47 -3.37 -13.94 -14.88
CA ASP A 47 -3.17 -15.37 -14.66
C ASP A 47 -2.73 -15.62 -13.21
N ALA A 48 -3.43 -16.52 -12.52
CA ALA A 48 -3.01 -17.03 -11.23
C ALA A 48 -2.13 -18.26 -11.46
N ASN A 49 -1.05 -18.41 -10.68
CA ASN A 49 -0.36 -19.69 -10.61
C ASN A 49 -1.37 -20.77 -10.16
N PRO A 50 -1.48 -21.93 -10.84
CA PRO A 50 -2.38 -23.00 -10.43
C PRO A 50 -2.14 -23.50 -9.00
N ASN A 51 -0.96 -23.26 -8.42
CA ASN A 51 -0.61 -23.61 -7.06
C ASN A 51 -1.13 -22.61 -6.01
N TRP A 52 -1.79 -21.52 -6.41
CA TRP A 52 -2.39 -20.54 -5.49
C TRP A 52 -3.90 -20.74 -5.40
N HIS A 53 -4.39 -20.92 -4.17
CA HIS A 53 -5.81 -21.01 -3.90
C HIS A 53 -6.43 -19.63 -3.72
N ILE A 54 -7.11 -19.14 -4.76
CA ILE A 54 -7.75 -17.81 -4.74
C ILE A 54 -9.18 -17.90 -4.19
N HIS A 55 -9.41 -17.27 -3.05
CA HIS A 55 -10.70 -17.16 -2.37
C HIS A 55 -11.34 -15.80 -2.67
N LEU A 56 -12.30 -15.77 -3.60
CA LEU A 56 -13.02 -14.55 -3.95
C LEU A 56 -14.05 -14.18 -2.87
N CYS A 57 -13.83 -13.03 -2.24
CA CYS A 57 -14.63 -12.48 -1.15
C CYS A 57 -15.03 -11.04 -1.49
N ASN A 58 -16.14 -10.88 -2.21
CA ASN A 58 -16.60 -9.58 -2.71
C ASN A 58 -18.02 -9.21 -2.21
N PRO A 59 -18.19 -8.86 -0.93
CA PRO A 59 -19.49 -8.45 -0.40
C PRO A 59 -19.95 -7.11 -1.01
N LEU A 60 -21.28 -6.93 -1.06
CA LEU A 60 -21.94 -5.71 -1.52
C LEU A 60 -21.40 -4.46 -0.81
N LYS A 61 -21.33 -3.36 -1.55
CA LYS A 61 -20.78 -2.08 -1.07
C LYS A 61 -21.69 -0.93 -1.48
N LEU A 62 -22.06 -0.11 -0.51
CA LEU A 62 -22.92 1.09 -0.69
C LEU A 62 -22.10 2.40 -0.62
N GLY A 63 -20.80 2.31 -0.38
CA GLY A 63 -19.91 3.46 -0.20
C GLY A 63 -18.52 3.01 0.26
N ARG A 64 -17.62 3.98 0.49
CA ARG A 64 -16.23 3.68 0.85
C ARG A 64 -16.13 2.91 2.17
N ILE A 65 -16.77 3.40 3.23
CA ILE A 65 -16.72 2.75 4.56
C ILE A 65 -17.33 1.35 4.51
N SER A 66 -18.49 1.17 3.87
CA SER A 66 -19.13 -0.16 3.77
C SER A 66 -18.31 -1.12 2.92
N ARG A 67 -17.59 -0.63 1.90
CA ARG A 67 -16.62 -1.44 1.15
C ARG A 67 -15.50 -1.95 2.07
N GLU A 68 -14.83 -1.07 2.80
CA GLU A 68 -13.73 -1.48 3.69
C GLU A 68 -14.24 -2.43 4.79
N ARG A 69 -15.32 -2.04 5.49
CA ARG A 69 -15.89 -2.80 6.61
C ARG A 69 -16.46 -4.14 6.16
N GLY A 70 -17.21 -4.15 5.05
CA GLY A 70 -17.81 -5.37 4.53
C GLY A 70 -16.74 -6.38 4.14
N PHE A 71 -15.65 -5.94 3.51
CA PHE A 71 -14.53 -6.83 3.22
C PHE A 71 -13.89 -7.38 4.48
N ALA A 72 -13.59 -6.51 5.45
CA ALA A 72 -12.96 -6.92 6.70
C ALA A 72 -13.75 -8.02 7.42
N VAL A 73 -15.08 -7.87 7.50
CA VAL A 73 -15.97 -8.85 8.13
C VAL A 73 -16.00 -10.15 7.31
N ALA A 74 -16.21 -10.06 6.00
CA ALA A 74 -16.35 -11.25 5.15
C ALA A 74 -15.03 -12.04 5.03
N ALA A 75 -13.89 -11.35 4.88
CA ALA A 75 -12.58 -11.99 4.86
C ALA A 75 -12.29 -12.69 6.19
N ARG A 76 -12.61 -12.05 7.32
CA ARG A 76 -12.44 -12.65 8.65
C ARG A 76 -13.27 -13.92 8.82
N ALA A 77 -14.54 -13.87 8.45
CA ALA A 77 -15.40 -15.04 8.49
C ALA A 77 -14.85 -16.18 7.61
N LEU A 78 -14.33 -15.84 6.43
CA LEU A 78 -13.75 -16.82 5.51
C LEU A 78 -12.51 -17.49 6.10
N TRP A 79 -11.52 -16.74 6.58
CA TRP A 79 -10.30 -17.36 7.11
C TRP A 79 -10.55 -18.16 8.40
N GLN A 80 -11.53 -17.77 9.20
CA GLN A 80 -11.95 -18.54 10.37
C GLN A 80 -12.65 -19.85 9.98
N LYS A 81 -13.50 -19.81 8.94
CA LYS A 81 -14.17 -21.01 8.39
C LYS A 81 -13.15 -21.99 7.79
N GLU A 82 -12.20 -21.48 7.02
CA GLU A 82 -11.19 -22.29 6.33
C GLU A 82 -10.10 -22.81 7.28
N ARG A 83 -9.98 -22.23 8.49
CA ARG A 83 -9.03 -22.63 9.54
C ARG A 83 -7.59 -22.66 9.02
N PHE A 84 -7.14 -21.55 8.44
CA PHE A 84 -5.74 -21.39 8.04
C PHE A 84 -4.81 -21.39 9.26
N ASP A 85 -3.59 -21.87 9.08
CA ASP A 85 -2.59 -21.97 10.15
C ASP A 85 -1.94 -20.60 10.44
N LEU A 86 -1.87 -19.73 9.43
CA LEU A 86 -1.39 -18.35 9.55
C LEU A 86 -2.12 -17.43 8.59
N VAL A 87 -2.57 -16.27 9.08
CA VAL A 87 -3.23 -15.23 8.27
C VAL A 87 -2.38 -13.96 8.27
N GLN A 88 -1.87 -13.60 7.10
CA GLN A 88 -1.19 -12.32 6.87
C GLN A 88 -2.12 -11.34 6.14
N SER A 89 -2.50 -10.25 6.81
CA SER A 89 -3.33 -9.21 6.22
C SER A 89 -2.52 -8.01 5.75
N HIS A 90 -2.85 -7.52 4.55
CA HIS A 90 -2.37 -6.23 4.00
C HIS A 90 -3.45 -5.15 4.10
N GLU A 91 -4.51 -5.46 4.83
CA GLU A 91 -5.65 -4.61 5.09
C GLU A 91 -5.82 -4.47 6.60
N ARG A 92 -6.38 -3.35 7.05
CA ARG A 92 -6.55 -3.04 8.49
C ARG A 92 -7.70 -3.86 9.09
N ILE A 93 -7.49 -5.15 9.28
CA ILE A 93 -8.50 -6.11 9.76
C ILE A 93 -8.05 -6.71 11.09
N PRO A 94 -8.77 -6.49 12.19
CA PRO A 94 -8.48 -7.13 13.48
C PRO A 94 -8.64 -8.65 13.43
N GLY A 95 -7.76 -9.36 14.12
CA GLY A 95 -7.79 -10.82 14.24
C GLY A 95 -6.96 -11.59 13.21
N CYS A 96 -6.06 -10.92 12.48
CA CYS A 96 -5.03 -11.57 11.68
C CYS A 96 -3.76 -11.81 12.53
N ASP A 97 -2.96 -12.80 12.15
CA ASP A 97 -1.70 -13.14 12.84
C ASP A 97 -0.58 -12.16 12.51
N ILE A 98 -0.48 -11.77 11.23
CA ILE A 98 0.55 -10.85 10.74
C ILE A 98 -0.11 -9.70 10.00
N TYR A 99 0.23 -8.47 10.36
CA TYR A 99 -0.19 -7.29 9.60
C TYR A 99 0.98 -6.69 8.82
N ARG A 100 0.82 -6.52 7.50
CA ARG A 100 1.77 -5.77 6.67
C ARG A 100 1.35 -4.30 6.56
N ALA A 101 2.04 -3.43 7.30
CA ALA A 101 1.86 -1.98 7.28
C ALA A 101 2.57 -1.33 6.07
N GLY A 102 2.08 -1.57 4.86
CA GLY A 102 2.66 -1.00 3.62
C GLY A 102 2.30 0.47 3.35
N ASP A 103 1.17 0.94 3.88
CA ASP A 103 0.63 2.29 3.61
C ASP A 103 1.00 3.34 4.67
N GLY A 104 1.80 2.96 5.66
CA GLY A 104 2.12 3.79 6.84
C GLY A 104 0.94 3.98 7.81
N VAL A 105 1.14 4.83 8.81
CA VAL A 105 0.12 5.13 9.84
C VAL A 105 -0.83 6.22 9.35
N HIS A 106 -2.13 5.91 9.24
CA HIS A 106 -3.11 6.84 8.65
C HIS A 106 -3.24 8.14 9.45
N ARG A 107 -3.19 8.07 10.78
CA ARG A 107 -3.23 9.27 11.64
C ARG A 107 -2.04 10.21 11.37
N ARG A 108 -0.82 9.65 11.22
CA ARG A 108 0.39 10.41 10.91
C ARG A 108 0.29 11.05 9.53
N TRP A 109 -0.23 10.32 8.56
CA TRP A 109 -0.55 10.86 7.24
C TRP A 109 -1.52 12.06 7.31
N LEU A 110 -2.61 11.96 8.10
CA LEU A 110 -3.55 13.09 8.29
C LEU A 110 -2.88 14.30 8.92
N LEU A 111 -2.02 14.10 9.91
CA LEU A 111 -1.27 15.19 10.56
C LEU A 111 -0.34 15.89 9.58
N GLN A 112 0.38 15.14 8.73
CA GLN A 112 1.23 15.74 7.69
C GLN A 112 0.41 16.50 6.65
N ARG A 113 -0.71 15.92 6.19
CA ARG A 113 -1.63 16.60 5.26
C ARG A 113 -2.22 17.87 5.86
N ALA A 114 -2.55 17.86 7.15
CA ALA A 114 -3.11 19.02 7.85
C ALA A 114 -2.17 20.22 7.90
N ARG A 115 -0.85 20.03 7.83
CA ARG A 115 0.15 21.11 7.79
C ARG A 115 0.09 21.94 6.50
N LEU A 116 -0.45 21.37 5.43
CA LEU A 116 -0.57 22.01 4.12
C LEU A 116 -1.94 22.67 3.91
N LEU A 117 -2.84 22.60 4.89
CA LEU A 117 -4.23 23.04 4.76
C LEU A 117 -4.53 24.24 5.67
N PRO A 118 -5.40 25.17 5.23
CA PRO A 118 -5.98 26.19 6.12
C PRO A 118 -6.69 25.56 7.32
N GLU A 119 -6.73 26.27 8.45
CA GLU A 119 -7.24 25.76 9.73
C GLU A 119 -8.65 25.18 9.67
N TRP A 120 -9.55 25.82 8.91
CA TRP A 120 -10.93 25.35 8.73
C TRP A 120 -10.99 24.01 7.98
N ARG A 121 -10.14 23.82 6.95
CA ARG A 121 -10.02 22.54 6.23
C ARG A 121 -9.40 21.45 7.09
N ARG A 122 -8.47 21.83 7.98
CA ARG A 122 -7.90 20.90 8.97
C ARG A 122 -8.99 20.34 9.89
N LYS A 123 -9.86 21.18 10.45
CA LYS A 123 -10.99 20.71 11.29
C LYS A 123 -11.92 19.77 10.51
N TRP A 124 -12.22 20.09 9.25
CA TRP A 124 -13.02 19.24 8.37
C TRP A 124 -12.37 17.88 8.07
N LEU A 125 -11.05 17.86 7.84
CA LEU A 125 -10.29 16.65 7.55
C LEU A 125 -10.43 15.61 8.69
N PHE A 126 -10.25 16.04 9.95
CA PHE A 126 -10.39 15.14 11.11
C PHE A 126 -11.86 14.80 11.45
N SER A 127 -12.81 15.60 10.96
CA SER A 127 -14.25 15.32 11.10
C SER A 127 -14.80 14.34 10.06
N ASN A 128 -14.04 14.03 9.02
CA ASN A 128 -14.47 13.10 7.98
C ASN A 128 -14.69 11.68 8.54
N ARG A 129 -15.89 11.14 8.34
CA ARG A 129 -16.30 9.81 8.83
C ARG A 129 -15.40 8.68 8.33
N TYR A 130 -14.90 8.77 7.10
CA TYR A 130 -14.01 7.76 6.54
C TYR A 130 -12.67 7.74 7.26
N HIS A 131 -12.08 8.91 7.52
CA HIS A 131 -10.81 8.98 8.24
C HIS A 131 -10.94 8.49 9.69
N ARG A 132 -12.05 8.82 10.36
CA ARG A 132 -12.36 8.27 11.68
C ARG A 132 -12.48 6.75 11.64
N TYR A 133 -13.18 6.20 10.64
CA TYR A 133 -13.28 4.76 10.44
C TYR A 133 -11.90 4.11 10.27
N VAL A 134 -11.04 4.64 9.40
CA VAL A 134 -9.70 4.08 9.16
C VAL A 134 -8.85 4.11 10.44
N MET A 135 -8.85 5.22 11.19
CA MET A 135 -8.13 5.29 12.46
C MET A 135 -8.65 4.29 13.50
N CYS A 136 -9.98 4.07 13.57
CA CYS A 136 -10.55 3.05 14.44
C CYS A 136 -10.15 1.63 13.98
N ALA A 137 -10.16 1.35 12.68
CA ALA A 137 -9.75 0.07 12.13
C ALA A 137 -8.26 -0.22 12.38
N GLU A 138 -7.37 0.78 12.23
CA GLU A 138 -5.95 0.64 12.60
C GLU A 138 -5.79 0.33 14.08
N ARG A 139 -6.43 1.11 14.96
CA ARG A 139 -6.33 0.89 16.41
C ARG A 139 -6.82 -0.50 16.81
N ALA A 140 -7.97 -0.92 16.26
CA ALA A 140 -8.52 -2.24 16.54
C ALA A 140 -7.63 -3.37 16.02
N MET A 141 -6.97 -3.18 14.87
CA MET A 141 -6.07 -4.17 14.30
C MET A 141 -4.79 -4.31 15.15
N TYR A 142 -4.16 -3.21 15.55
CA TYR A 142 -2.95 -3.26 16.39
C TYR A 142 -3.22 -3.74 17.81
N ALA A 143 -4.42 -3.51 18.34
CA ALA A 143 -4.82 -3.96 19.67
C ALA A 143 -5.37 -5.39 19.70
N ALA A 144 -5.50 -6.06 18.55
CA ALA A 144 -6.06 -7.40 18.48
C ALA A 144 -5.13 -8.42 19.19
N PRO A 145 -5.63 -9.25 20.12
CA PRO A 145 -4.80 -10.22 20.84
C PRO A 145 -4.22 -11.29 19.91
N GLU A 146 -4.86 -11.57 18.77
CA GLU A 146 -4.38 -12.53 17.78
C GLU A 146 -3.13 -12.04 17.02
N LEU A 147 -2.81 -10.74 17.08
CA LEU A 147 -1.69 -10.16 16.36
C LEU A 147 -0.35 -10.62 16.94
N LYS A 148 0.34 -11.46 16.16
CA LYS A 148 1.66 -12.02 16.49
C LYS A 148 2.79 -11.11 16.03
N ALA A 149 2.70 -10.56 14.81
CA ALA A 149 3.74 -9.71 14.25
C ALA A 149 3.22 -8.61 13.31
N VAL A 150 4.01 -7.56 13.15
CA VAL A 150 3.80 -6.47 12.19
C VAL A 150 5.01 -6.36 11.29
N ILE A 151 4.77 -6.30 9.98
CA ILE A 151 5.81 -6.06 8.98
C ILE A 151 5.60 -4.66 8.41
N CYS A 152 6.57 -3.75 8.57
CA CYS A 152 6.54 -2.44 7.95
C CYS A 152 7.69 -2.25 6.95
N ASN A 153 7.55 -1.31 6.03
CA ASN A 153 8.52 -1.07 4.95
C ASN A 153 9.55 0.02 5.27
N ALA A 154 9.52 0.63 6.46
CA ALA A 154 10.48 1.65 6.88
C ALA A 154 10.60 1.73 8.41
N GLU A 155 11.79 2.05 8.89
CA GLU A 155 12.06 2.27 10.32
C GLU A 155 11.20 3.39 10.90
N MET A 156 11.00 4.47 10.14
CA MET A 156 10.09 5.56 10.53
C MET A 156 8.68 5.04 10.85
N ILE A 157 8.14 4.11 10.06
CA ILE A 157 6.81 3.55 10.30
C ILE A 157 6.81 2.66 11.54
N LYS A 158 7.87 1.89 11.78
CA LYS A 158 8.04 1.13 13.03
C LYS A 158 7.94 2.06 14.25
N GLN A 159 8.68 3.15 14.25
CA GLN A 159 8.67 4.13 15.35
C GLN A 159 7.29 4.79 15.51
N GLU A 160 6.62 5.12 14.41
CA GLU A 160 5.25 5.65 14.45
C GLU A 160 4.24 4.65 15.04
N ILE A 161 4.36 3.36 14.71
CA ILE A 161 3.48 2.32 15.22
C ILE A 161 3.67 2.14 16.73
N ILE A 162 4.93 2.09 17.20
CA ILE A 162 5.27 2.03 18.62
C ILE A 162 4.66 3.23 19.36
N ALA A 163 4.90 4.45 18.84
CA ALA A 163 4.47 5.67 19.51
C ALA A 163 2.94 5.87 19.53
N ASP A 164 2.23 5.52 18.45
CA ASP A 164 0.79 5.80 18.34
C ASP A 164 -0.11 4.66 18.83
N PHE A 165 0.39 3.42 18.85
CA PHE A 165 -0.42 2.23 19.20
C PHE A 165 0.18 1.36 20.30
N GLY A 166 1.43 1.63 20.75
CA GLY A 166 2.04 0.87 21.85
C GLY A 166 2.38 -0.58 21.50
N VAL A 167 2.51 -0.92 20.20
CA VAL A 167 2.90 -2.27 19.79
C VAL A 167 4.35 -2.51 20.20
N PRO A 168 4.66 -3.62 20.91
CA PRO A 168 6.02 -3.95 21.32
C PRO A 168 7.01 -4.00 20.13
N ALA A 169 8.22 -3.47 20.31
CA ALA A 169 9.19 -3.32 19.23
C ALA A 169 9.70 -4.64 18.66
N ASP A 170 9.68 -5.71 19.46
CA ASP A 170 10.01 -7.10 19.13
C ASP A 170 8.94 -7.76 18.25
N LYS A 171 7.68 -7.30 18.31
CA LYS A 171 6.63 -7.70 17.37
C LYS A 171 6.73 -7.03 16.00
N ILE A 172 7.59 -6.02 15.82
CA ILE A 172 7.65 -5.22 14.59
C ILE A 172 8.97 -5.46 13.85
N THR A 173 8.85 -6.04 12.65
CA THR A 173 9.97 -6.28 11.74
C THR A 173 9.92 -5.31 10.57
N VAL A 174 11.06 -4.68 10.27
CA VAL A 174 11.21 -3.84 9.08
C VAL A 174 11.68 -4.70 7.91
N ILE A 175 10.85 -4.81 6.88
CA ILE A 175 11.18 -5.45 5.60
C ILE A 175 10.96 -4.43 4.49
N TYR A 176 12.05 -3.82 4.03
CA TYR A 176 12.02 -2.85 2.95
C TYR A 176 11.47 -3.46 1.66
N ASN A 177 10.74 -2.66 0.89
CA ASN A 177 10.30 -3.07 -0.43
C ASN A 177 11.52 -3.17 -1.37
N ALA A 178 11.72 -4.34 -1.97
CA ALA A 178 12.77 -4.55 -2.96
C ALA A 178 12.34 -4.10 -4.36
N ILE A 179 13.31 -3.63 -5.15
CA ILE A 179 13.17 -3.42 -6.58
C ILE A 179 13.83 -4.58 -7.33
N ASP A 180 13.27 -4.90 -8.49
CA ASP A 180 13.82 -5.92 -9.37
C ASP A 180 14.97 -5.31 -10.18
N ASN A 181 16.20 -5.69 -9.85
CA ASN A 181 17.41 -5.14 -10.46
C ASN A 181 17.67 -5.67 -11.88
N GLN A 182 17.01 -6.76 -12.29
CA GLN A 182 17.07 -7.26 -13.67
C GLN A 182 16.15 -6.44 -14.57
N LYS A 183 14.99 -6.05 -14.04
CA LYS A 183 14.03 -5.18 -14.76
C LYS A 183 14.41 -3.71 -14.74
N PHE A 184 15.04 -3.24 -13.66
CA PHE A 184 15.46 -1.84 -13.49
C PHE A 184 16.98 -1.74 -13.33
N PRO A 185 17.77 -2.14 -14.34
CA PRO A 185 19.21 -1.94 -14.30
C PRO A 185 19.53 -0.44 -14.40
N PRO A 186 20.68 0.00 -13.85
CA PRO A 186 21.19 1.34 -14.13
C PRO A 186 21.33 1.56 -15.64
N ALA A 187 20.90 2.72 -16.13
CA ALA A 187 21.04 3.06 -17.54
C ALA A 187 22.52 3.27 -17.91
N ASP A 188 22.93 2.79 -19.08
CA ASP A 188 24.25 3.09 -19.63
C ASP A 188 24.32 4.52 -20.24
N GLU A 189 25.53 5.02 -20.49
CA GLU A 189 25.73 6.38 -21.00
C GLU A 189 25.11 6.58 -22.39
N ALA A 190 25.09 5.53 -23.24
CA ALA A 190 24.49 5.60 -24.57
C ALA A 190 22.96 5.66 -24.53
N GLN A 191 22.32 4.95 -23.60
CA GLN A 191 20.89 5.04 -23.30
C GLN A 191 20.56 6.42 -22.74
N ARG A 192 21.39 6.95 -21.83
CA ARG A 192 21.25 8.31 -21.31
C ARG A 192 21.31 9.35 -22.43
N GLN A 193 22.30 9.30 -23.31
CA GLN A 193 22.44 10.22 -24.44
C GLN A 193 21.22 10.19 -25.36
N ARG A 194 20.80 8.98 -25.78
CA ARG A 194 19.63 8.75 -26.63
C ARG A 194 18.34 9.30 -26.03
N LEU A 195 18.08 9.04 -24.74
CA LEU A 195 16.88 9.55 -24.07
C LEU A 195 16.89 11.08 -23.98
N ARG A 196 18.06 11.68 -23.74
CA ARG A 196 18.18 13.15 -23.70
C ARG A 196 17.94 13.79 -25.06
N GLU A 197 18.45 13.20 -26.13
CA GLU A 197 18.14 13.64 -27.50
C GLU A 197 16.65 13.49 -27.81
N GLN A 198 16.06 12.33 -27.49
CA GLN A 198 14.64 12.05 -27.69
C GLN A 198 13.74 13.07 -26.99
N TYR A 199 14.08 13.48 -25.77
CA TYR A 199 13.32 14.47 -25.00
C TYR A 199 13.84 15.92 -25.15
N GLN A 200 14.76 16.16 -26.08
CA GLN A 200 15.35 17.48 -26.36
C GLN A 200 15.97 18.15 -25.11
N ILE A 201 16.57 17.35 -24.23
CA ILE A 201 17.25 17.80 -23.02
C ILE A 201 18.75 17.97 -23.33
N PRO A 202 19.35 19.18 -23.15
CA PRO A 202 20.78 19.38 -23.40
C PRO A 202 21.66 18.43 -22.59
N GLN A 203 22.74 17.91 -23.15
CA GLN A 203 23.56 16.86 -22.51
C GLN A 203 24.10 17.24 -21.13
N GLN A 204 24.43 18.52 -20.93
CA GLN A 204 24.99 19.04 -19.67
C GLN A 204 23.94 19.62 -18.71
N ALA A 205 22.66 19.65 -19.08
CA ALA A 205 21.62 20.23 -18.21
C ALA A 205 21.37 19.39 -16.94
N HIS A 206 21.09 20.04 -15.81
CA HIS A 206 20.54 19.32 -14.65
C HIS A 206 19.07 19.01 -14.91
N CYS A 207 18.72 17.72 -14.90
CA CYS A 207 17.34 17.26 -15.09
C CYS A 207 16.76 16.78 -13.76
N LEU A 208 15.63 17.34 -13.36
CA LEU A 208 14.86 16.91 -12.19
C LEU A 208 13.62 16.17 -12.67
N ILE A 209 13.50 14.88 -12.32
CA ILE A 209 12.37 14.03 -12.71
C ILE A 209 11.53 13.73 -11.48
N PHE A 210 10.21 13.92 -11.61
CA PHE A 210 9.24 13.57 -10.57
C PHE A 210 8.37 12.42 -11.05
N VAL A 211 8.68 11.21 -10.59
CA VAL A 211 7.91 10.01 -10.95
C VAL A 211 6.90 9.65 -9.87
N GLY A 212 5.65 9.44 -10.28
CA GLY A 212 4.60 8.78 -9.51
C GLY A 212 3.40 9.68 -9.20
N SER A 213 2.35 9.08 -8.64
CA SER A 213 1.05 9.73 -8.45
C SER A 213 0.97 10.58 -7.17
N GLY A 214 0.06 11.57 -7.17
CA GLY A 214 -0.24 12.43 -6.01
C GLY A 214 0.77 13.56 -5.78
N PHE A 215 1.04 14.37 -6.80
CA PHE A 215 2.05 15.44 -6.80
C PHE A 215 1.89 16.48 -5.69
N GLU A 216 0.64 16.80 -5.29
CA GLU A 216 0.37 17.69 -4.14
C GLU A 216 1.05 17.23 -2.85
N ARG A 217 1.08 15.90 -2.62
CA ARG A 217 1.71 15.29 -1.44
C ARG A 217 3.24 15.21 -1.57
N LYS A 218 3.76 15.19 -2.80
CA LYS A 218 5.21 15.09 -3.08
C LYS A 218 5.90 16.45 -3.13
N GLY A 219 5.20 17.54 -2.78
CA GLY A 219 5.78 18.87 -2.65
C GLY A 219 6.13 19.54 -3.97
N LEU A 220 5.56 19.10 -5.10
CA LEU A 220 5.87 19.65 -6.42
C LEU A 220 5.60 21.17 -6.49
N ALA A 221 4.55 21.64 -5.81
CA ALA A 221 4.20 23.06 -5.74
C ALA A 221 5.24 23.92 -4.99
N ALA A 222 5.97 23.36 -4.03
CA ALA A 222 6.96 24.10 -3.23
C ALA A 222 8.30 24.27 -3.96
N ARG A 223 8.55 23.51 -5.04
CA ARG A 223 9.80 23.56 -5.81
C ARG A 223 9.69 24.32 -7.13
N HIS A 224 8.49 24.80 -7.49
CA HIS A 224 8.33 25.75 -8.59
C HIS A 224 8.21 27.17 -7.99
N PRO A 225 9.31 27.93 -7.85
CA PRO A 225 9.14 29.37 -7.71
C PRO A 225 8.40 29.82 -8.97
N ARG A 226 7.31 30.56 -8.79
CA ARG A 226 6.52 31.14 -9.88
C ARG A 226 7.48 31.87 -10.83
N ARG A 227 7.86 31.23 -11.94
CA ARG A 227 8.37 31.97 -13.10
C ARG A 227 7.14 32.59 -13.72
N GLY A 228 7.06 33.92 -13.65
CA GLY A 228 6.07 34.67 -14.40
C GLY A 228 6.18 34.34 -15.89
N GLY A 229 5.04 34.16 -16.55
CA GLY A 229 4.96 33.82 -17.97
C GLY A 229 3.72 33.00 -18.28
N ASP A 230 2.67 33.71 -18.67
CA ASP A 230 1.50 33.30 -19.45
C ASP A 230 0.77 31.99 -19.12
N ARG A 231 -0.41 32.19 -18.51
CA ARG A 231 -1.51 31.22 -18.54
C ARG A 231 -2.12 31.20 -19.94
N GLN A 232 -2.01 30.09 -20.64
CA GLN A 232 -3.05 29.66 -21.57
C GLN A 232 -3.78 28.46 -20.96
N PRO A 233 -5.12 28.52 -20.79
CA PRO A 233 -5.87 27.37 -20.31
C PRO A 233 -5.93 26.28 -21.40
N PRO A 234 -5.90 24.99 -21.03
CA PRO A 234 -6.11 23.91 -22.00
C PRO A 234 -7.54 23.95 -22.55
N PRO A 235 -7.75 23.63 -23.84
CA PRO A 235 -9.08 23.61 -24.42
C PRO A 235 -9.90 22.47 -23.82
N GLY A 236 -11.14 22.79 -23.44
CA GLY A 236 -12.12 21.80 -23.01
C GLY A 236 -12.45 20.83 -24.13
N GLY A 237 -12.41 19.54 -23.81
CA GLY A 237 -12.90 18.45 -24.65
C GLY A 237 -13.84 17.58 -23.83
N ARG A 238 -15.00 17.28 -24.41
CA ARG A 238 -16.17 16.59 -23.86
C ARG A 238 -15.88 15.20 -23.30
#